data_AF-A0A7K2VR07-F1
#
_entry.id   AF-A0A7K2VR07-F1
#
_cell.length_a   1.000
_cell.length_b   1.000
_cell.length_c   1.000
_cell.angle_alpha   90.00
_cell.angle_beta   90.00
_cell.angle_gamma   90.00
#
_symmetry.space_group_name_H-M   'P 1'
#
loop_
_entity.id
_entity.type
_entity.pdbx_description
1 polymer ?
#
loop_
_entity_poly.entity_id
_entity_poly.type
_entity_poly.pdbx_seq_one_letter_code
_entity_poly.pdbx_strand_id
1 'polypeptide(L)'
;DKAAGLRRTLDAVRDSALAPERVLLDHLNETTVKEAKDSGCWLGFSVYPDTKMDEERMVAVLRAYGPEQVLVNSAADWGRSDPLKTRKVADLMLAEAFTEDDVDRVLWRNPVAFYGLSGRLDLDVTATEATHEGNTILRGAPKETAPAGQE
;
A
#
# COMPACT_ATOMS: atom_id res chain seq x y z
N ASP A 1 -17.68 1.13 17.87
CA ASP A 1 -16.22 1.28 17.66
C ASP A 1 -15.81 0.60 16.36
N LYS A 2 -14.51 0.64 16.02
CA LYS A 2 -13.94 0.09 14.76
C LYS A 2 -14.04 -1.43 14.66
N ALA A 3 -13.85 -2.17 15.76
CA ALA A 3 -13.96 -3.62 15.78
C ALA A 3 -15.41 -4.09 15.59
N ALA A 4 -16.39 -3.38 16.18
CA ALA A 4 -17.80 -3.63 15.89
C ALA A 4 -18.15 -3.36 14.42
N GLY A 5 -17.53 -2.34 13.80
CA GLY A 5 -17.67 -2.06 12.37
C GLY A 5 -17.05 -3.15 11.48
N LEU A 6 -15.86 -3.63 11.83
CA LEU A 6 -15.21 -4.76 11.17
C LEU A 6 -16.12 -6.01 11.21
N ARG A 7 -16.64 -6.38 12.39
CA ARG A 7 -17.53 -7.54 12.53
C ARG A 7 -18.74 -7.49 11.61
N ARG A 8 -19.41 -6.34 11.53
CA ARG A 8 -20.54 -6.15 10.60
C ARG A 8 -20.13 -6.28 9.14
N THR A 9 -18.93 -5.81 8.79
CA THR A 9 -18.38 -5.96 7.43
C THR A 9 -18.11 -7.44 7.12
N LEU A 10 -17.52 -8.17 8.07
CA LEU A 10 -17.28 -9.61 7.94
C LEU A 10 -18.59 -10.40 7.82
N ASP A 11 -19.61 -10.05 8.59
CA ASP A 11 -20.93 -10.67 8.48
C ASP A 11 -21.53 -10.43 7.09
N ALA A 12 -21.45 -9.20 6.56
CA ALA A 12 -21.90 -8.89 5.21
C ALA A 12 -21.12 -9.66 4.13
N VAL A 13 -19.81 -9.88 4.32
CA VAL A 13 -18.99 -10.70 3.41
C VAL A 13 -19.42 -12.17 3.47
N ARG A 14 -19.66 -12.72 4.66
CA ARG A 14 -20.13 -14.11 4.86
C ARG A 14 -21.49 -14.37 4.22
N ASP A 15 -22.38 -13.38 4.26
CA ASP A 15 -23.71 -13.46 3.65
C ASP A 15 -23.69 -13.25 2.13
N SER A 16 -22.54 -12.85 1.56
CA SER A 16 -22.35 -12.65 0.13
C SER A 16 -21.86 -13.91 -0.59
N ALA A 17 -21.91 -13.91 -1.92
CA ALA A 17 -21.32 -14.97 -2.73
C ALA A 17 -19.80 -14.81 -2.95
N LEU A 18 -19.16 -13.82 -2.32
CA LEU A 18 -17.72 -13.55 -2.49
C LEU A 18 -16.89 -14.46 -1.60
N ALA A 19 -15.89 -15.12 -2.20
CA ALA A 19 -14.89 -15.84 -1.44
C ALA A 19 -13.99 -14.83 -0.68
N PRO A 20 -13.64 -15.07 0.60
CA PRO A 20 -12.83 -14.13 1.41
C PRO A 20 -11.54 -13.70 0.74
N GLU A 21 -10.84 -14.61 0.06
CA GLU A 21 -9.58 -14.34 -0.65
C GLU A 21 -9.72 -13.35 -1.82
N ARG A 22 -10.95 -12.98 -2.21
CA ARG A 22 -11.26 -11.94 -3.21
C ARG A 22 -11.66 -10.61 -2.61
N VAL A 23 -11.64 -10.48 -1.28
CA VAL A 23 -12.04 -9.29 -0.53
C VAL A 23 -10.83 -8.63 0.11
N LEU A 24 -10.72 -7.31 -0.05
CA LEU A 24 -9.78 -6.47 0.68
C LEU A 24 -10.53 -5.69 1.76
N LEU A 25 -10.14 -5.89 3.02
CA LEU A 25 -10.64 -5.11 4.14
C LEU A 25 -9.67 -3.95 4.38
N ASP A 26 -10.04 -2.75 3.98
CA ASP A 26 -9.19 -1.57 4.10
C ASP A 26 -9.43 -0.76 5.39
N HIS A 27 -8.54 0.21 5.64
CA HIS A 27 -8.52 1.01 6.86
C HIS A 27 -8.37 0.18 8.13
N LEU A 28 -7.63 -0.92 8.11
CA LEU A 28 -7.33 -1.69 9.33
C LEU A 28 -6.38 -0.93 10.25
N ASN A 29 -6.31 -1.36 11.52
CA ASN A 29 -5.30 -0.95 12.50
C ASN A 29 -5.04 -2.08 13.51
N GLU A 30 -4.28 -1.81 14.56
CA GLU A 30 -3.85 -2.78 15.57
C GLU A 30 -5.01 -3.47 16.29
N THR A 31 -6.15 -2.79 16.43
CA THR A 31 -7.32 -3.35 17.13
C THR A 31 -8.19 -4.22 16.24
N THR A 32 -8.00 -4.18 14.92
CA THR A 32 -8.83 -4.89 13.95
C THR A 32 -8.06 -5.94 13.15
N VAL A 33 -6.73 -5.80 13.01
CA VAL A 33 -5.90 -6.64 12.14
C VAL A 33 -5.99 -8.12 12.46
N LYS A 34 -6.03 -8.51 13.74
CA LYS A 34 -6.09 -9.92 14.12
C LYS A 34 -7.36 -10.59 13.56
N GLU A 35 -8.52 -9.99 13.83
CA GLU A 35 -9.80 -10.53 13.40
C GLU A 35 -9.96 -10.48 11.87
N ALA A 36 -9.45 -9.43 11.22
CA ALA A 36 -9.41 -9.36 9.77
C ALA A 36 -8.53 -10.46 9.16
N LYS A 37 -7.35 -10.74 9.73
CA LYS A 37 -6.46 -11.81 9.28
C LYS A 37 -7.10 -13.19 9.44
N ASP A 38 -7.75 -13.43 10.58
CA ASP A 38 -8.44 -14.69 10.87
C ASP A 38 -9.62 -14.96 9.88
N SER A 39 -10.08 -13.95 9.14
CA SER A 39 -11.16 -14.09 8.16
C SER A 39 -10.73 -14.67 6.80
N GLY A 40 -9.43 -14.67 6.48
CA GLY A 40 -8.91 -15.05 5.17
C GLY A 40 -9.01 -13.96 4.09
N CYS A 41 -9.55 -12.77 4.42
CA CYS A 41 -9.51 -11.62 3.53
C CYS A 41 -8.12 -10.99 3.42
N TRP A 42 -7.87 -10.26 2.34
CA TRP A 42 -6.70 -9.40 2.22
C TRP A 42 -6.77 -8.21 3.18
N LEU A 43 -5.61 -7.79 3.68
CA LEU A 43 -5.48 -6.78 4.71
C LEU A 43 -5.04 -5.45 4.11
N GLY A 44 -5.90 -4.44 4.16
CA GLY A 44 -5.61 -3.10 3.65
C GLY A 44 -5.33 -2.10 4.78
N PHE A 45 -4.23 -1.36 4.62
CA PHE A 45 -3.83 -0.31 5.54
C PHE A 45 -3.57 1.00 4.80
N SER A 46 -4.34 2.03 5.14
CA SER A 46 -4.09 3.39 4.69
C SER A 46 -3.19 4.13 5.66
N VAL A 47 -1.97 4.42 5.23
CA VAL A 47 -1.01 5.28 5.94
C VAL A 47 -1.27 6.72 5.52
N TYR A 48 -1.77 7.52 6.45
CA TYR A 48 -2.26 8.87 6.17
C TYR A 48 -1.94 9.80 7.34
N PRO A 49 -1.41 11.01 7.08
CA PRO A 49 -1.01 11.93 8.13
C PRO A 49 -2.10 12.19 9.18
N ASP A 50 -1.68 12.23 10.44
CA ASP A 50 -2.43 12.73 11.63
C ASP A 50 -3.72 11.99 12.04
N THR A 51 -4.34 11.21 11.14
CA THR A 51 -5.72 10.71 11.34
C THR A 51 -5.90 9.19 11.22
N LYS A 52 -4.97 8.48 10.55
CA LYS A 52 -5.10 7.03 10.31
C LYS A 52 -3.90 6.25 10.89
N MET A 53 -3.29 5.38 10.08
CA MET A 53 -2.02 4.72 10.40
C MET A 53 -0.85 5.63 10.05
N ASP A 54 0.27 5.46 10.73
CA ASP A 54 1.59 5.98 10.35
C ASP A 54 2.53 4.83 9.96
N GLU A 55 3.73 5.17 9.50
CA GLU A 55 4.73 4.23 9.02
C GLU A 55 5.20 3.27 10.13
N GLU A 56 5.48 3.77 11.32
CA GLU A 56 5.94 2.98 12.46
C GLU A 56 4.90 1.94 12.89
N ARG A 57 3.63 2.34 12.96
CA ARG A 57 2.52 1.45 13.29
C ARG A 57 2.29 0.41 12.19
N MET A 58 2.45 0.79 10.93
CA MET A 58 2.38 -0.16 9.81
C MET A 58 3.49 -1.23 9.91
N VAL A 59 4.73 -0.83 10.17
CA VAL A 59 5.86 -1.75 10.33
C VAL A 59 5.69 -2.65 11.55
N ALA A 60 5.18 -2.11 12.66
CA ALA A 60 4.85 -2.92 13.85
C ALA A 60 3.79 -3.99 13.55
N VAL A 61 2.76 -3.66 12.75
CA VAL A 61 1.77 -4.63 12.28
C VAL A 61 2.42 -5.71 11.40
N LEU A 62 3.25 -5.32 10.43
CA LEU A 62 3.96 -6.29 9.57
C LEU A 62 4.85 -7.23 10.40
N ARG A 63 5.50 -6.71 11.45
CA ARG A 63 6.35 -7.52 12.32
C ARG A 63 5.54 -8.52 13.14
N ALA A 64 4.36 -8.12 13.63
CA ALA A 64 3.51 -8.95 14.48
C ALA A 64 2.68 -9.97 13.67
N TYR A 65 2.25 -9.61 12.46
CA TYR A 65 1.29 -10.38 11.67
C TYR A 65 1.86 -10.89 10.34
N GLY A 66 3.09 -10.57 9.98
CA GLY A 66 3.72 -11.00 8.74
C GLY A 66 3.36 -10.14 7.52
N PRO A 67 4.16 -10.22 6.44
CA PRO A 67 3.98 -9.43 5.22
C PRO A 67 3.01 -10.04 4.20
N GLU A 68 2.52 -11.26 4.40
CA GLU A 68 1.66 -11.95 3.44
C GLU A 68 0.26 -11.36 3.39
N GLN A 69 -0.30 -11.23 2.18
CA GLN A 69 -1.66 -10.76 1.94
C GLN A 69 -1.98 -9.36 2.51
N VAL A 70 -0.96 -8.50 2.56
CA VAL A 70 -1.07 -7.11 3.02
C VAL A 70 -0.95 -6.14 1.84
N LEU A 71 -1.85 -5.17 1.76
CA LEU A 71 -1.77 -4.01 0.87
C LEU A 71 -1.61 -2.74 1.71
N VAL A 72 -0.63 -1.92 1.36
CA VAL A 72 -0.38 -0.61 1.97
C VAL A 72 -0.69 0.48 0.95
N ASN A 73 -1.51 1.46 1.34
CA ASN A 73 -1.88 2.59 0.49
C ASN A 73 -1.75 3.93 1.24
N SER A 74 -1.73 5.04 0.52
CA SER A 74 -1.54 6.38 1.08
C SER A 74 -2.82 7.23 1.17
N ALA A 75 -3.97 6.65 0.76
CA ALA A 75 -5.26 7.33 0.63
C ALA A 75 -5.11 8.77 0.07
N ALA A 76 -4.55 8.90 -1.14
CA ALA A 76 -4.34 10.19 -1.81
C ALA A 76 -5.68 10.88 -2.16
N ASP A 77 -6.32 11.43 -1.14
CA ASP A 77 -7.63 12.07 -1.17
C ASP A 77 -7.51 13.60 -1.01
N TRP A 78 -8.68 14.25 -0.89
CA TRP A 78 -8.84 15.71 -0.84
C TRP A 78 -8.22 16.40 0.38
N GLY A 79 -7.79 15.65 1.39
CA GLY A 79 -7.11 16.21 2.56
C GLY A 79 -5.60 16.35 2.39
N ARG A 80 -4.88 16.51 3.51
CA ARG A 80 -3.42 16.57 3.52
C ARG A 80 -2.85 15.15 3.37
N SER A 81 -2.86 14.66 2.14
CA SER A 81 -2.31 13.36 1.77
C SER A 81 -0.85 13.49 1.32
N ASP A 82 -0.12 12.37 1.41
CA ASP A 82 1.25 12.26 0.89
C ASP A 82 1.35 10.96 0.08
N PRO A 83 1.43 11.03 -1.25
CA PRO A 83 1.48 9.83 -2.09
C PRO A 83 2.72 8.99 -1.84
N LEU A 84 3.78 9.55 -1.24
CA LEU A 84 5.03 8.85 -0.93
C LEU A 84 4.97 8.06 0.38
N LYS A 85 3.83 8.04 1.10
CA LYS A 85 3.69 7.24 2.34
C LYS A 85 3.99 5.76 2.12
N THR A 86 3.60 5.17 0.98
CA THR A 86 3.95 3.77 0.66
C THR A 86 5.46 3.57 0.53
N ARG A 87 6.16 4.52 -0.11
CA ARG A 87 7.63 4.52 -0.19
C ARG A 87 8.29 4.67 1.18
N LYS A 88 7.77 5.56 2.02
CA LYS A 88 8.30 5.79 3.39
C LYS A 88 8.14 4.54 4.27
N VAL A 89 7.05 3.79 4.12
CA VAL A 89 6.90 2.47 4.75
C VAL A 89 8.00 1.52 4.26
N ALA A 90 8.29 1.47 2.96
CA ALA A 90 9.38 0.66 2.40
C ALA A 90 10.73 0.99 3.05
N ASP A 91 11.08 2.28 3.10
CA ASP A 91 12.34 2.74 3.65
C ASP A 91 12.44 2.39 5.14
N LEU A 92 11.35 2.55 5.89
CA LEU A 92 11.30 2.16 7.29
C LEU A 92 11.38 0.64 7.49
N MET A 93 10.74 -0.17 6.65
CA MET A 93 10.86 -1.64 6.68
C MET A 93 12.33 -2.06 6.59
N LEU A 94 13.09 -1.50 5.63
CA LEU A 94 14.51 -1.77 5.48
C LEU A 94 15.33 -1.33 6.71
N ALA A 95 15.05 -0.13 7.23
CA ALA A 95 15.69 0.36 8.45
C ALA A 95 15.40 -0.53 9.68
N GLU A 96 14.25 -1.19 9.68
CA GLU A 96 13.76 -2.09 10.71
C GLU A 96 14.08 -3.58 10.43
N ALA A 97 15.09 -3.83 9.59
CA ALA A 97 15.65 -5.15 9.29
C ALA A 97 14.68 -6.14 8.60
N PHE A 98 13.66 -5.65 7.90
CA PHE A 98 13.00 -6.45 6.87
C PHE A 98 13.92 -6.60 5.66
N THR A 99 13.76 -7.69 4.93
CA THR A 99 14.56 -7.95 3.73
C THR A 99 13.99 -7.18 2.52
N GLU A 100 14.81 -7.04 1.48
CA GLU A 100 14.32 -6.55 0.18
C GLU A 100 13.20 -7.43 -0.39
N ASP A 101 13.24 -8.75 -0.15
CA ASP A 101 12.15 -9.67 -0.54
C ASP A 101 10.84 -9.31 0.18
N ASP A 102 10.90 -9.01 1.48
CA ASP A 102 9.71 -8.61 2.25
C ASP A 102 9.12 -7.29 1.72
N VAL A 103 9.97 -6.31 1.41
CA VAL A 103 9.54 -5.04 0.83
C VAL A 103 8.90 -5.24 -0.54
N ASP A 104 9.54 -6.02 -1.42
CA ASP A 104 8.98 -6.40 -2.72
C ASP A 104 7.66 -7.17 -2.57
N ARG A 105 7.53 -8.02 -1.54
CA ARG A 105 6.28 -8.72 -1.25
C ARG A 105 5.16 -7.73 -0.97
N VAL A 106 5.36 -6.83 -0.01
CA VAL A 106 4.32 -5.91 0.47
C VAL A 106 3.97 -4.86 -0.58
N LEU A 107 4.97 -4.30 -1.27
CA LEU A 107 4.75 -3.16 -2.17
C LEU A 107 4.55 -3.53 -3.64
N TRP A 108 4.85 -4.78 -4.03
CA TRP A 108 4.69 -5.23 -5.40
C TRP A 108 3.88 -6.52 -5.52
N ARG A 109 4.42 -7.64 -5.03
CA ARG A 109 3.80 -8.95 -5.29
C ARG A 109 2.41 -9.09 -4.68
N ASN A 110 2.16 -8.56 -3.48
CA ASN A 110 0.84 -8.58 -2.86
C ASN A 110 -0.19 -7.76 -3.67
N PRO A 111 0.03 -6.47 -3.99
CA PRO A 111 -0.84 -5.73 -4.90
C PRO A 111 -1.09 -6.44 -6.22
N VAL A 112 -0.03 -6.95 -6.86
CA VAL A 112 -0.14 -7.69 -8.13
C VAL A 112 -1.01 -8.93 -7.97
N ALA A 113 -0.79 -9.73 -6.92
CA ALA A 113 -1.58 -10.92 -6.65
C ALA A 113 -3.06 -10.59 -6.41
N PHE A 114 -3.36 -9.56 -5.61
CA PHE A 114 -4.73 -9.17 -5.32
C PHE A 114 -5.46 -8.59 -6.55
N TYR A 115 -4.88 -7.58 -7.20
CA TYR A 115 -5.51 -6.96 -8.37
C TYR A 115 -5.56 -7.93 -9.57
N GLY A 116 -4.61 -8.85 -9.66
CA GLY A 116 -4.56 -9.94 -10.63
C GLY A 116 -5.74 -10.92 -10.53
N LEU A 117 -6.41 -11.04 -9.37
CA LEU A 117 -7.61 -11.87 -9.21
C LEU A 117 -8.76 -11.47 -10.16
N SER A 118 -8.72 -10.25 -10.70
CA SER A 118 -9.69 -9.79 -11.69
C SER A 118 -9.44 -10.37 -13.09
N GLY A 119 -8.23 -10.87 -13.38
CA GLY A 119 -7.79 -11.24 -14.72
C GLY A 119 -7.60 -10.05 -15.67
N ARG A 120 -7.64 -8.81 -15.15
CA ARG A 120 -7.57 -7.56 -15.94
C ARG A 120 -6.33 -6.72 -15.64
N LEU A 121 -5.49 -7.15 -14.72
CA LEU A 121 -4.23 -6.47 -14.44
C LEU A 121 -3.26 -6.75 -15.59
N ASP A 122 -2.88 -5.69 -16.29
CA ASP A 122 -1.82 -5.73 -17.30
C ASP A 122 -0.55 -5.10 -16.70
N LEU A 123 0.53 -5.87 -16.68
CA LEU A 123 1.83 -5.41 -16.21
C LEU A 123 2.77 -5.03 -17.36
N ASP A 124 2.40 -5.35 -18.61
CA ASP A 124 3.14 -4.94 -19.80
C ASP A 124 2.70 -3.53 -20.21
N VAL A 125 2.93 -2.58 -19.31
CA VAL A 125 2.55 -1.19 -19.54
C VAL A 125 3.56 -0.57 -20.51
N THR A 126 3.09 -0.20 -21.70
CA THR A 126 3.90 0.55 -22.66
C THR A 126 4.58 1.73 -21.98
N ALA A 127 5.91 1.82 -22.11
CA ALA A 127 6.66 2.93 -21.54
C ALA A 127 6.06 4.25 -22.07
N THR A 128 5.75 5.17 -21.16
CA THR A 128 5.30 6.50 -21.58
C THR A 128 6.47 7.18 -22.28
N GLU A 129 6.22 7.74 -23.47
CA GLU A 129 7.22 8.53 -24.17
C GLU A 129 7.76 9.63 -23.25
N ALA A 130 9.06 9.93 -23.39
CA ALA A 130 9.74 10.88 -22.52
C ALA A 130 9.13 12.31 -22.59
N THR A 131 8.45 12.60 -23.70
CA THR A 131 7.75 13.85 -24.00
C THR A 131 6.25 13.59 -24.17
N HIS A 132 5.41 14.57 -23.82
CA HIS A 132 3.95 14.49 -24.00
C HIS A 132 3.44 15.78 -24.61
N GLU A 133 2.56 15.70 -25.61
CA GLU A 133 1.91 16.86 -26.25
C GLU A 133 2.88 17.99 -26.67
N GLY A 134 4.04 17.62 -27.23
CA GLY A 134 5.03 18.59 -27.70
C GLY A 134 5.83 19.29 -26.59
N ASN A 135 5.70 18.84 -25.33
CA ASN A 135 6.52 19.35 -24.25
C ASN A 135 7.98 18.88 -24.38
N THR A 136 8.93 19.80 -24.32
CA THR A 136 10.37 19.53 -24.41
C THR A 136 10.98 19.13 -23.06
N ILE A 137 10.23 19.25 -21.97
CA ILE A 137 10.67 18.84 -20.64
C ILE A 137 10.39 17.34 -20.47
N LEU A 138 11.46 16.59 -20.19
CA LEU A 138 11.39 15.15 -19.94
C LEU A 138 10.60 14.87 -18.66
N ARG A 139 9.58 14.01 -18.73
CA ARG A 139 8.89 13.52 -17.53
C ARG A 139 9.87 12.72 -16.67
N GLY A 140 10.07 13.15 -15.43
CA GLY A 140 10.94 12.46 -14.47
C GLY A 140 12.43 12.78 -14.56
N ALA A 141 12.84 13.80 -15.34
CA ALA A 141 14.23 14.23 -15.32
C ALA A 141 14.64 14.69 -13.90
N PRO A 142 15.75 14.16 -13.36
CA PRO A 142 16.34 14.70 -12.14
C PRO A 142 16.60 16.19 -12.31
N LYS A 143 16.38 16.98 -11.25
CA LYS A 143 16.86 18.35 -11.23
C LYS A 143 18.37 18.29 -11.43
N GLU A 144 18.87 18.87 -12.52
CA GLU A 144 20.29 18.94 -12.81
C GLU A 144 20.95 19.59 -11.58
N THR A 145 21.69 18.81 -10.79
CA THR A 145 22.45 19.35 -9.68
C THR A 145 23.53 20.22 -10.30
N ALA A 146 23.35 21.54 -10.17
CA ALA A 146 24.38 22.49 -10.53
C ALA A 146 25.71 22.04 -9.89
N PRO A 147 26.82 22.01 -10.65
CA PRO A 147 28.11 21.70 -10.06
C PRO A 147 28.35 22.68 -8.92
N ALA A 148 28.84 22.17 -7.79
CA ALA A 148 29.28 22.98 -6.67
C ALA A 148 30.40 23.92 -7.16
N GLY A 149 30.00 25.11 -7.58
CA GLY A 149 30.86 26.17 -8.05
C GLY A 149 31.49 26.85 -6.85
N GLN A 150 32.81 26.72 -6.79
CA GLN A 150 33.75 27.46 -5.98
C GLN A 150 33.47 28.97 -5.99
N GLU A 151 33.36 29.57 -4.81
CA GLU A 151 34.07 30.80 -4.38
C GLU A 151 34.05 30.89 -2.85
#